data_AF-A0A5B2TT67-F1
#
_entry.id   AF-A0A5B2TT67-F1
#
_cell.length_a   1.000
_cell.length_b   1.000
_cell.length_c   1.000
_cell.angle_alpha   90.00
_cell.angle_beta   90.00
_cell.angle_gamma   90.00
#
_symmetry.space_group_name_H-M   'P 1'
#
loop_
_entity.id
_entity.type
_entity.pdbx_description
1 polymer ?
#
loop_
_entity_poly.entity_id
_entity_poly.type
_entity_poly.pdbx_seq_one_letter_code
_entity_poly.pdbx_strand_id
1 'polypeptide(L)'
;MNEYKKAYIAGGCFWGMEDLFRKRPGVVDTEVGYQGGENENPTYHNHPGHAEGIEITYDPEKTSFKELLDFFFRMHDPTTVNRQGNDRGSSYRSAIFYQNDAEKQEAEEVIGLVDESGKWPSKVVTTLEPWTTFWPAEDYHQDYLVKNPNGYTCHFVRFEDSEAFLK
;
A
#
# COMPACT_ATOMS: atom_id res chain seq x y z
N MET A 1 2.39 -3.77 -27.28
CA MET A 1 2.18 -4.54 -26.04
C MET A 1 2.57 -3.61 -24.93
N ASN A 2 1.64 -3.19 -24.08
CA ASN A 2 1.99 -2.33 -22.96
C ASN A 2 2.76 -3.16 -21.94
N GLU A 3 3.88 -2.62 -21.48
CA GLU A 3 4.61 -3.20 -20.38
C GLU A 3 3.92 -2.75 -19.09
N TYR A 4 3.31 -3.70 -18.38
CA TYR A 4 2.73 -3.42 -17.07
C TYR A 4 3.81 -3.03 -16.07
N LYS A 5 3.47 -2.15 -15.15
CA LYS A 5 4.36 -1.70 -14.08
C LYS A 5 3.92 -2.28 -12.75
N LYS A 6 4.85 -2.33 -11.80
CA LYS A 6 4.59 -2.77 -10.42
C LYS A 6 4.74 -1.62 -9.44
N ALA A 7 3.98 -1.64 -8.36
CA ALA A 7 4.10 -0.74 -7.22
C ALA A 7 4.05 -1.55 -5.92
N TYR A 8 4.80 -1.14 -4.90
CA TYR A 8 4.94 -1.87 -3.65
C TYR A 8 4.70 -0.94 -2.46
N ILE A 9 3.67 -1.22 -1.68
CA ILE A 9 3.21 -0.35 -0.59
C ILE A 9 2.70 -1.16 0.60
N ALA A 10 2.80 -0.61 1.79
CA ALA A 10 2.30 -1.17 3.04
C ALA A 10 1.50 -0.13 3.82
N GLY A 11 0.39 -0.53 4.44
CA GLY A 11 -0.53 0.41 5.09
C GLY A 11 -1.40 -0.19 6.19
N GLY A 12 -0.97 -1.28 6.81
CA GLY A 12 -1.75 -2.05 7.78
C GLY A 12 -2.01 -3.48 7.32
N CYS A 13 -3.07 -4.11 7.84
CA CYS A 13 -3.49 -5.44 7.43
C CYS A 13 -3.62 -5.55 5.89
N PHE A 14 -2.80 -6.39 5.27
CA PHE A 14 -2.75 -6.51 3.80
C PHE A 14 -4.05 -7.03 3.16
N TRP A 15 -4.97 -7.64 3.93
CA TRP A 15 -6.25 -8.13 3.43
C TRP A 15 -7.17 -6.99 3.01
N GLY A 16 -7.26 -5.96 3.87
CA GLY A 16 -8.05 -4.77 3.57
C GLY A 16 -7.43 -3.92 2.47
N MET A 17 -6.09 -3.91 2.39
CA MET A 17 -5.35 -3.29 1.29
C MET A 17 -5.71 -3.94 -0.06
N GLU A 18 -5.52 -5.26 -0.17
CA GLU A 18 -5.78 -6.02 -1.39
C GLU A 18 -7.25 -5.91 -1.84
N ASP A 19 -8.21 -6.06 -0.93
CA ASP A 19 -9.65 -5.98 -1.28
C ASP A 19 -10.06 -4.64 -1.88
N LEU A 20 -9.40 -3.56 -1.47
CA LEU A 20 -9.66 -2.22 -1.99
C LEU A 20 -8.89 -1.96 -3.29
N PHE A 21 -7.61 -2.34 -3.36
CA PHE A 21 -6.77 -2.10 -4.54
C PHE A 21 -7.18 -2.92 -5.76
N ARG A 22 -7.58 -4.17 -5.58
CA ARG A 22 -7.99 -5.06 -6.69
C ARG A 22 -9.18 -4.54 -7.51
N LYS A 23 -9.95 -3.58 -6.96
CA LYS A 23 -11.14 -2.99 -7.61
C LYS A 23 -10.80 -1.67 -8.33
N ARG A 24 -9.56 -1.19 -8.25
CA ARG A 24 -9.16 0.11 -8.82
C ARG A 24 -9.01 0.02 -10.34
N PRO A 25 -9.55 1.01 -11.09
CA PRO A 25 -9.30 1.10 -12.53
C PRO A 25 -7.81 1.09 -12.84
N GLY A 26 -7.41 0.32 -13.85
CA GLY A 26 -6.02 0.19 -14.27
C GLY A 26 -5.18 -0.80 -13.46
N VAL A 27 -5.63 -1.26 -12.29
CA VAL A 27 -5.01 -2.39 -11.60
C VAL A 27 -5.32 -3.68 -12.36
N VAL A 28 -4.28 -4.46 -12.64
CA VAL A 28 -4.33 -5.70 -13.41
C VAL A 28 -4.27 -6.91 -12.47
N ASP A 29 -3.39 -6.85 -11.46
CA ASP A 29 -3.20 -7.91 -10.49
C ASP A 29 -2.70 -7.35 -9.15
N THR A 30 -2.94 -8.09 -8.08
CA THR A 30 -2.49 -7.76 -6.72
C THR A 30 -2.03 -9.01 -6.00
N GLU A 31 -0.92 -8.92 -5.26
CA GLU A 31 -0.41 -10.00 -4.43
C GLU A 31 -0.02 -9.45 -3.05
N VAL A 32 -0.46 -10.12 -1.97
CA VAL A 32 -0.09 -9.74 -0.60
C VAL A 32 1.22 -10.42 -0.17
N GLY A 33 2.01 -9.75 0.66
CA GLY A 33 3.32 -10.27 1.05
C GLY A 33 4.04 -9.48 2.14
N TYR A 34 5.32 -9.81 2.31
CA TYR A 34 6.20 -9.26 3.33
C TYR A 34 7.40 -8.57 2.69
N GLN A 35 7.72 -7.34 3.10
CA GLN A 35 8.84 -6.57 2.50
C GLN A 35 9.51 -5.61 3.50
N GLY A 36 10.79 -5.31 3.28
CA GLY A 36 11.53 -4.31 4.05
C GLY A 36 11.94 -4.75 5.46
N GLY A 37 12.12 -6.05 5.68
CA GLY A 37 12.59 -6.62 6.95
C GLY A 37 13.94 -7.32 6.84
N GLU A 38 14.20 -8.22 7.79
CA GLU A 38 15.55 -8.72 8.06
C GLU A 38 15.81 -10.14 7.55
N ASN A 39 14.77 -10.99 7.43
CA ASN A 39 14.95 -12.40 7.13
C ASN A 39 14.55 -12.77 5.70
N GLU A 40 15.20 -13.80 5.16
CA GLU A 40 14.78 -14.43 3.90
C GLU A 40 13.62 -15.40 4.16
N ASN A 41 12.76 -15.60 3.16
CA ASN A 41 11.59 -16.48 3.21
C ASN A 41 10.71 -16.24 4.48
N PRO A 42 10.27 -14.99 4.74
CA PRO A 42 9.36 -14.69 5.84
C PRO A 42 8.04 -15.46 5.69
N THR A 43 7.41 -15.70 6.83
CA THR A 43 6.08 -16.34 6.94
C THR A 43 5.19 -15.47 7.81
N TYR A 44 3.88 -15.71 7.82
CA TYR A 44 2.97 -14.98 8.71
C TYR A 44 3.38 -15.05 10.19
N HIS A 45 4.00 -16.14 10.62
CA HIS A 45 4.44 -16.31 12.01
C HIS A 45 5.86 -15.80 12.28
N ASN A 46 6.66 -15.52 11.23
CA ASN A 46 8.04 -15.09 11.37
C ASN A 46 8.48 -14.21 10.20
N HIS A 47 8.33 -12.89 10.37
CA HIS A 47 8.69 -11.87 9.39
C HIS A 47 9.30 -10.61 10.08
N PRO A 48 10.32 -10.76 10.95
CA PRO A 48 10.90 -9.65 11.70
C PRO A 48 11.29 -8.46 10.81
N GLY A 49 10.79 -7.28 11.18
CA GLY A 49 11.04 -6.03 10.46
C GLY A 49 10.25 -5.85 9.16
N HIS A 50 9.71 -6.92 8.56
CA HIS A 50 8.91 -6.80 7.35
C HIS A 50 7.57 -6.11 7.65
N ALA A 51 7.12 -5.28 6.72
CA ALA A 51 5.74 -4.84 6.68
C ALA A 51 4.88 -5.87 5.94
N GLU A 52 3.63 -6.03 6.37
CA GLU A 52 2.56 -6.54 5.53
C GLU A 52 2.29 -5.50 4.44
N GLY A 53 2.54 -5.89 3.19
CA GLY A 53 2.41 -5.03 2.02
C GLY A 53 1.73 -5.74 0.87
N ILE A 54 1.56 -4.99 -0.20
CA ILE A 54 1.00 -5.48 -1.47
C ILE A 54 1.90 -5.11 -2.61
N GLU A 55 2.08 -6.04 -3.55
CA GLU A 55 2.51 -5.77 -4.91
C GLU A 55 1.25 -5.47 -5.75
N ILE A 56 1.28 -4.39 -6.51
CA ILE A 56 0.21 -4.01 -7.44
C ILE A 56 0.80 -4.00 -8.84
N THR A 57 0.33 -4.88 -9.72
CA THR A 57 0.60 -4.79 -11.16
C THR A 57 -0.46 -3.92 -11.81
N TYR A 58 -0.06 -2.89 -12.56
CA TYR A 58 -0.98 -1.93 -13.18
C TYR A 58 -0.63 -1.59 -14.63
N ASP A 59 -1.65 -1.18 -15.38
CA ASP A 59 -1.56 -0.69 -16.75
C ASP A 59 -1.29 0.83 -16.73
N PRO A 60 -0.08 1.28 -17.12
CA PRO A 60 0.29 2.71 -17.06
C PRO A 60 -0.51 3.59 -18.03
N GLU A 61 -1.28 3.01 -18.96
CA GLU A 61 -2.21 3.78 -19.81
C GLU A 61 -3.57 4.04 -19.15
N LYS A 62 -3.87 3.37 -18.02
CA LYS A 62 -5.16 3.45 -17.33
C LYS A 62 -5.08 4.03 -15.92
N THR A 63 -3.93 3.89 -15.27
CA THR A 63 -3.63 4.47 -13.95
C THR A 63 -2.13 4.74 -13.86
N SER A 64 -1.75 5.62 -12.95
CA SER A 64 -0.36 5.99 -12.65
C SER A 64 0.02 5.64 -11.21
N PHE A 65 1.31 5.64 -10.91
CA PHE A 65 1.80 5.44 -9.54
C PHE A 65 1.26 6.53 -8.59
N LYS A 66 1.19 7.80 -9.02
CA LYS A 66 0.56 8.88 -8.25
C LYS A 66 -0.92 8.61 -7.94
N GLU A 67 -1.70 8.11 -8.89
CA GLU A 67 -3.12 7.76 -8.64
C GLU A 67 -3.26 6.57 -7.68
N LEU A 68 -2.35 5.61 -7.73
CA LEU A 68 -2.29 4.53 -6.74
C LEU A 68 -1.95 5.08 -5.34
N LEU A 69 -1.02 6.03 -5.24
CA LEU A 69 -0.66 6.66 -3.98
C LEU A 69 -1.76 7.57 -3.42
N ASP A 70 -2.48 8.33 -4.26
CA ASP A 70 -3.67 9.07 -3.82
C ASP A 70 -4.67 8.12 -3.15
N PHE A 71 -4.99 7.00 -3.82
CA PHE A 71 -5.90 6.01 -3.27
C PHE A 71 -5.37 5.42 -1.97
N PHE A 72 -4.09 5.04 -1.92
CA PHE A 72 -3.40 4.56 -0.72
C PHE A 72 -3.62 5.50 0.47
N PHE A 73 -3.35 6.80 0.31
CA PHE A 73 -3.49 7.80 1.37
C PHE A 73 -4.94 8.13 1.76
N ARG A 74 -5.94 7.62 1.03
CA ARG A 74 -7.36 7.78 1.36
C ARG A 74 -7.95 6.56 2.05
N MET A 75 -7.32 5.39 1.93
CA MET A 75 -7.86 4.12 2.40
C MET A 75 -7.29 3.64 3.75
N HIS A 76 -6.13 4.14 4.17
CA HIS A 76 -5.49 3.84 5.46
C HIS A 76 -5.12 5.14 6.19
N ASP A 77 -4.96 5.12 7.51
CA ASP A 77 -4.42 6.26 8.28
C ASP A 77 -2.88 6.30 8.16
N PRO A 78 -2.30 7.30 7.47
CA PRO A 78 -0.86 7.40 7.24
C PRO A 78 -0.15 8.18 8.36
N THR A 79 -0.85 8.55 9.43
CA THR A 79 -0.32 9.40 10.52
C THR A 79 0.08 8.61 11.76
N THR A 80 -0.15 7.29 11.76
CA THR A 80 0.11 6.42 12.91
C THR A 80 1.35 5.56 12.70
N VAL A 81 2.38 5.78 13.53
CA VAL A 81 3.63 5.00 13.51
C VAL A 81 3.37 3.56 13.97
N ASN A 82 3.78 2.57 13.16
CA ASN A 82 3.72 1.14 13.47
C ASN A 82 2.33 0.66 13.95
N ARG A 83 1.28 1.20 13.33
CA ARG A 83 -0.11 0.88 13.66
C ARG A 83 -1.03 1.24 12.50
N GLN A 84 -2.06 0.42 12.27
CA GLN A 84 -3.23 0.79 11.49
C GLN A 84 -4.49 0.37 12.25
N GLY A 85 -5.35 1.31 12.61
CA GLY A 85 -6.53 1.02 13.42
C GLY A 85 -6.19 0.24 14.70
N ASN A 86 -6.74 -0.97 14.81
CA ASN A 86 -6.50 -1.87 15.96
C ASN A 86 -5.24 -2.73 15.80
N ASP A 87 -4.67 -2.82 14.60
CA ASP A 87 -3.49 -3.62 14.28
C ASP A 87 -2.22 -2.86 14.69
N ARG A 88 -1.46 -3.43 15.63
CA ARG A 88 -0.29 -2.77 16.25
C ARG A 88 0.98 -3.58 16.04
N GLY A 89 2.04 -2.91 15.62
CA GLY A 89 3.34 -3.53 15.32
C GLY A 89 3.95 -2.99 14.04
N SER A 90 5.25 -3.18 13.87
CA SER A 90 5.98 -2.76 12.67
C SER A 90 5.50 -3.47 11.40
N SER A 91 4.86 -4.64 11.52
CA SER A 91 4.18 -5.32 10.41
C SER A 91 3.09 -4.44 9.78
N TYR A 92 2.48 -3.54 10.55
CA TYR A 92 1.35 -2.71 10.10
C TYR A 92 1.76 -1.26 9.83
N ARG A 93 3.05 -0.98 9.66
CA ARG A 93 3.54 0.38 9.36
C ARG A 93 3.06 0.84 7.98
N SER A 94 2.97 2.15 7.80
CA SER A 94 2.80 2.77 6.49
C SER A 94 4.16 2.94 5.81
N ALA A 95 4.34 2.35 4.62
CA ALA A 95 5.59 2.41 3.86
C ALA A 95 5.33 2.39 2.34
N ILE A 96 6.20 3.03 1.58
CA ILE A 96 6.27 2.97 0.12
C ILE A 96 7.66 2.46 -0.25
N PHE A 97 7.72 1.36 -1.00
CA PHE A 97 8.96 0.71 -1.43
C PHE A 97 9.28 1.10 -2.88
N TYR A 98 10.00 2.19 -3.09
CA TYR A 98 10.26 2.76 -4.42
C TYR A 98 11.34 1.96 -5.17
N GLN A 99 11.09 1.68 -6.44
CA GLN A 99 11.99 0.90 -7.29
C GLN A 99 13.04 1.77 -7.99
N ASN A 100 12.82 3.08 -8.06
CA ASN A 100 13.68 4.03 -8.77
C ASN A 100 13.46 5.47 -8.26
N ASP A 101 14.31 6.39 -8.68
CA ASP A 101 14.26 7.80 -8.26
C ASP A 101 12.98 8.52 -8.71
N ALA A 102 12.36 8.10 -9.82
CA ALA A 102 11.11 8.71 -10.27
C ALA A 102 9.96 8.36 -9.31
N GLU A 103 9.80 7.09 -8.93
CA GLU A 103 8.82 6.69 -7.91
C GLU A 103 9.06 7.39 -6.57
N LYS A 104 10.33 7.55 -6.16
CA LYS A 104 10.66 8.29 -4.94
C LYS A 104 10.18 9.74 -5.01
N GLN A 105 10.47 10.45 -6.10
CA GLN A 105 10.06 11.85 -6.30
C GLN A 105 8.53 11.99 -6.34
N GLU A 106 7.85 11.07 -7.03
CA GLU A 106 6.39 11.05 -7.09
C GLU A 106 5.78 10.80 -5.70
N ALA A 107 6.37 9.90 -4.90
CA ALA A 107 5.92 9.65 -3.54
C ALA A 107 6.13 10.85 -2.61
N GLU A 108 7.29 11.53 -2.70
CA GLU A 108 7.56 12.77 -1.97
C GLU A 108 6.54 13.87 -2.33
N GLU A 109 6.23 14.03 -3.61
CA GLU A 109 5.23 14.98 -4.10
C GLU A 109 3.83 14.68 -3.55
N VAL A 110 3.39 13.42 -3.64
CA VAL A 110 2.07 13.00 -3.15
C VAL A 110 1.97 13.18 -1.63
N ILE A 111 3.02 12.83 -0.87
CA ILE A 111 3.07 13.08 0.58
C ILE A 111 2.92 14.57 0.88
N GLY A 112 3.63 15.42 0.13
CA GLY A 112 3.49 16.88 0.24
C GLY A 112 2.05 17.35 0.01
N LEU A 113 1.40 16.89 -1.05
CA LEU A 113 0.01 17.22 -1.36
C LEU A 113 -0.97 16.74 -0.28
N VAL A 114 -0.75 15.55 0.28
CA VAL A 114 -1.57 14.99 1.37
C VAL A 114 -1.44 15.85 2.63
N ASP A 115 -0.21 16.22 3.00
CA ASP A 115 0.09 17.09 4.14
C ASP A 115 -0.51 18.50 3.97
N GLU A 116 -0.38 19.08 2.78
CA GLU A 116 -0.89 20.41 2.45
C GLU A 116 -2.43 20.46 2.42
N SER A 117 -3.08 19.34 2.06
CA SER A 117 -4.54 19.26 2.00
C SER A 117 -5.23 19.47 3.34
N GLY A 118 -4.53 19.24 4.46
CA GLY A 118 -5.09 19.32 5.81
C GLY A 118 -6.21 18.31 6.10
N LYS A 119 -6.41 17.30 5.25
CA LYS A 119 -7.47 16.29 5.42
C LYS A 119 -7.17 15.30 6.56
N TRP A 120 -5.90 15.07 6.84
CA TRP A 120 -5.45 14.23 7.96
C TRP A 120 -5.18 15.07 9.22
N PRO A 121 -5.45 14.54 10.42
CA PRO A 121 -5.33 15.29 11.67
C PRO A 121 -3.88 15.51 12.10
N SER A 122 -2.91 14.90 11.41
CA SER A 122 -1.49 14.92 11.75
C SER A 122 -0.65 14.70 10.50
N LYS A 123 0.66 14.95 10.61
CA LYS A 123 1.61 14.76 9.53
C LYS A 123 1.70 13.31 9.09
N VAL A 124 1.88 13.10 7.79
CA VAL A 124 2.16 11.78 7.22
C VAL A 124 3.47 11.24 7.82
N VAL A 125 3.44 9.99 8.30
CA VAL A 125 4.60 9.27 8.84
C VAL A 125 5.03 8.08 7.97
N THR A 126 4.43 7.96 6.78
CA THR A 126 4.78 6.95 5.78
C THR A 126 6.26 7.02 5.42
N THR A 127 6.95 5.89 5.53
CA THR A 127 8.37 5.79 5.16
C THR A 127 8.53 5.63 3.65
N LEU A 128 9.58 6.23 3.09
CA LEU A 128 10.04 5.98 1.73
C LEU A 128 11.29 5.10 1.80
N GLU A 129 11.15 3.84 1.43
CA GLU A 129 12.18 2.81 1.53
C GLU A 129 12.60 2.37 0.12
N PRO A 130 13.89 2.19 -0.18
CA PRO A 130 14.29 1.56 -1.44
C PRO A 130 13.67 0.16 -1.55
N TRP A 131 13.27 -0.23 -2.75
CA TRP A 131 12.74 -1.56 -3.01
C TRP A 131 13.75 -2.65 -2.61
N THR A 132 13.24 -3.66 -1.92
CA THR A 132 13.94 -4.91 -1.57
C THR A 132 13.09 -6.10 -2.03
N THR A 133 13.59 -7.32 -1.90
CA THR A 133 12.82 -8.52 -2.27
C THR A 133 11.44 -8.52 -1.62
N PHE A 134 10.40 -8.58 -2.45
CA PHE A 134 9.03 -8.84 -2.01
C PHE A 134 8.83 -10.35 -1.87
N TRP A 135 8.32 -10.77 -0.71
CA TRP A 135 8.06 -12.18 -0.42
C TRP A 135 6.55 -12.41 -0.39
N PRO A 136 5.98 -13.11 -1.39
CA PRO A 136 4.57 -13.47 -1.38
C PRO A 136 4.17 -14.17 -0.08
N ALA A 137 3.05 -13.75 0.51
CA ALA A 137 2.47 -14.43 1.64
C ALA A 137 1.80 -15.74 1.19
N GLU A 138 1.50 -16.60 2.15
CA GLU A 138 0.89 -17.90 1.93
C GLU A 138 -0.46 -17.79 1.20
N ASP A 139 -0.83 -18.79 0.38
CA ASP A 139 -2.05 -18.79 -0.46
C ASP A 139 -3.36 -18.51 0.28
N TYR A 140 -3.42 -18.78 1.58
CA TYR A 140 -4.60 -18.51 2.39
C TYR A 140 -4.76 -17.01 2.74
N HIS A 141 -3.70 -16.21 2.61
CA HIS A 141 -3.74 -14.75 2.74
C HIS A 141 -4.11 -14.05 1.42
N GLN A 142 -3.74 -14.63 0.27
CA GLN A 142 -4.12 -14.11 -1.04
C GLN A 142 -5.64 -14.11 -1.19
N ASP A 143 -6.23 -13.05 -1.76
CA ASP A 143 -7.68 -12.91 -1.95
C ASP A 143 -8.52 -13.13 -0.67
N TYR A 144 -7.98 -12.90 0.53
CA TYR A 144 -8.62 -13.35 1.78
C TYR A 144 -10.06 -12.85 1.93
N LEU A 145 -10.33 -11.57 1.66
CA LEU A 145 -11.67 -10.99 1.78
C LEU A 145 -12.60 -11.33 0.60
N VAL A 146 -12.06 -11.80 -0.52
CA VAL A 146 -12.90 -12.41 -1.57
C VAL A 146 -13.33 -13.82 -1.16
N LYS A 147 -12.41 -14.59 -0.57
CA LYS A 147 -12.70 -15.93 -0.01
C LYS A 147 -13.60 -15.84 1.23
N ASN A 148 -13.48 -14.77 2.01
CA ASN A 148 -14.24 -14.51 3.23
C ASN A 148 -14.78 -13.06 3.28
N PRO A 149 -15.92 -12.78 2.62
CA PRO A 149 -16.47 -11.41 2.50
C PRO A 149 -16.83 -10.71 3.81
N ASN A 150 -17.03 -11.47 4.89
CA ASN A 150 -17.30 -10.94 6.24
C ASN A 150 -16.06 -11.00 7.15
N GLY A 151 -14.88 -11.18 6.55
CA GLY A 151 -13.60 -11.21 7.25
C GLY A 151 -13.22 -9.86 7.84
N TYR A 152 -12.16 -9.87 8.64
CA TYR A 152 -11.66 -8.66 9.28
C TYR A 152 -11.05 -7.70 8.26
N THR A 153 -11.44 -6.42 8.36
CA THR A 153 -10.74 -5.31 7.73
C THR A 153 -10.91 -4.05 8.59
N CYS A 154 -9.87 -3.23 8.67
CA CYS A 154 -9.92 -1.88 9.24
C CYS A 154 -9.82 -0.78 8.17
N HIS A 155 -9.76 -1.17 6.89
CA HIS A 155 -9.58 -0.27 5.77
C HIS A 155 -10.90 0.14 5.14
N PHE A 156 -10.99 1.42 4.79
CA PHE A 156 -12.12 2.02 4.08
C PHE A 156 -11.70 3.35 3.48
N VAL A 157 -12.33 3.74 2.38
CA VAL A 157 -12.08 5.02 1.71
C VAL A 157 -12.68 6.16 2.53
N ARG A 158 -11.84 7.09 2.98
CA ARG A 158 -12.24 8.21 3.86
C ARG A 158 -12.67 9.47 3.11
N PHE A 159 -12.15 9.67 1.90
CA PHE A 159 -12.34 10.89 1.13
C PHE A 159 -12.69 10.56 -0.33
N GLU A 160 -13.45 11.42 -0.97
CA GLU A 160 -13.68 11.38 -2.42
C GLU A 160 -12.37 11.59 -3.20
N ASP A 161 -12.41 11.31 -4.50
CA ASP A 161 -11.24 11.43 -5.37
C ASP A 161 -10.66 12.85 -5.31
N SER A 162 -9.34 12.92 -5.19
CA SER A 162 -8.63 14.18 -5.11
C SER A 162 -8.62 14.83 -6.49
N GLU A 163 -9.24 16.00 -6.62
CA GLU A 163 -9.12 16.83 -7.83
C GLU A 163 -7.67 17.25 -8.12
N ALA A 164 -6.76 17.16 -7.14
CA ALA A 164 -5.36 17.51 -7.31
C ALA A 164 -4.60 16.54 -8.24
N PHE A 165 -5.10 15.31 -8.41
CA PHE A 165 -4.52 14.32 -9.33
C PHE A 165 -5.31 14.15 -10.64
N LEU A 166 -6.41 14.90 -10.82
CA LEU A 166 -7.27 14.87 -12.01
C LEU A 166 -6.84 15.86 -13.11
N LYS A 167 -5.56 16.27 -13.16
CA LYS A 167 -5.03 17.18 -14.20
C LYS A 167 -3.78 16.65 -14.86
#